data_AF-A0A7X3G715-F1
#
_entry.id   AF-A0A7X3G715-F1
#
_cell.length_a   1.000
_cell.length_b   1.000
_cell.length_c   1.000
_cell.angle_alpha   90.00
_cell.angle_beta   90.00
_cell.angle_gamma   90.00
#
_symmetry.space_group_name_H-M   'P 1'
#
loop_
_entity.id
_entity.type
_entity.pdbx_description
1 polymer ?
#
loop_
_entity_poly.entity_id
_entity_poly.type
_entity_poly.pdbx_seq_one_letter_code
_entity_poly.pdbx_strand_id
1 'polypeptide(L)'
;MFKLYDYQRNLIDQARKQVADGKNVLIVSPPGSGKSVVISEIIRLATTKGGRVLFLVHRKELIEQITGSLTKHGVDLSMVDLLTVGKAKNRLDTLQKPMLIITDESHHSKASTYQAIYDYYSDVTRVGLTATPWRMSGDGYTDTYEVMVEGKSVQWLIENQRLAPCRYYSALSIDTNKLKTRNGEYTNQSIDEAFGKAIYGNIVEEYRKHADGQKAILYAHSLEASKSFSSEFKQAGIQSVHVDSKTPQAKREAIMQAFRDGEIQVLCNVDLISEGFDVPDCTVTILCRPTRSLVLFLQQSMRSMRYQPGKTAIILDCVANWRLHGLPYTPHDWSKYFKGGWKRKKKKNTVQAKECPNCGALWPLAQVICEICQYDFGEQERKAKARIDAVLEEIRQEELNNKRLASHRYGSDPEMNWKIAKAKTKVAGKGRALYKLLFFYVDNQNYQISDEELIRITGASPQNYRIAREWVEKQKRKITTRY
;
A
#
# COMPACT_ATOMS: atom_id res chain seq x y z
N MET A 1 24.31 -0.03 21.67
CA MET A 1 24.39 0.49 20.29
C MET A 1 23.98 -0.60 19.31
N PHE A 2 23.05 -0.34 18.39
CA PHE A 2 22.66 -1.33 17.39
C PHE A 2 23.70 -1.36 16.27
N LYS A 3 24.03 -2.57 15.79
CA LYS A 3 24.85 -2.73 14.59
C LYS A 3 23.98 -2.43 13.37
N LEU A 4 24.35 -1.40 12.61
CA LEU A 4 23.66 -1.06 11.36
C LEU A 4 23.87 -2.15 10.32
N TYR A 5 22.81 -2.47 9.58
CA TYR A 5 22.94 -3.23 8.34
C TYR A 5 23.55 -2.37 7.23
N ASP A 6 24.18 -3.01 6.24
CA ASP A 6 24.87 -2.31 5.15
C ASP A 6 23.91 -1.39 4.35
N TYR A 7 22.67 -1.82 4.13
CA TYR A 7 21.67 -0.99 3.45
C TYR A 7 21.25 0.23 4.27
N GLN A 8 21.28 0.15 5.61
CA GLN A 8 20.97 1.28 6.49
C GLN A 8 22.15 2.26 6.49
N ARG A 9 23.39 1.75 6.56
CA ARG A 9 24.59 2.58 6.47
C ARG A 9 24.64 3.32 5.13
N ASN A 10 24.43 2.62 4.02
CA ASN A 10 24.39 3.22 2.70
C ASN A 10 23.30 4.30 2.57
N LEU A 11 22.11 4.05 3.14
CA LEU A 11 21.03 5.04 3.17
C LEU A 11 21.43 6.30 3.97
N ILE A 12 22.05 6.12 5.13
CA ILE A 12 22.55 7.21 5.98
C ILE A 12 23.64 8.00 5.26
N ASP A 13 24.60 7.34 4.62
CA ASP A 13 25.71 7.99 3.93
C ASP A 13 25.24 8.81 2.72
N GLN A 14 24.27 8.28 1.96
CA GLN A 14 23.64 9.03 0.86
C GLN A 14 22.93 10.28 1.38
N ALA A 15 22.13 10.16 2.44
CA ALA A 15 21.42 11.29 3.04
C ALA A 15 22.41 12.33 3.59
N ARG A 16 23.45 11.89 4.30
CA ARG A 16 24.48 12.76 4.88
C ARG A 16 25.27 13.52 3.82
N LYS A 17 25.55 12.91 2.67
CA LYS A 17 26.19 13.60 1.55
C LYS A 17 25.34 14.78 1.07
N GLN A 18 24.04 14.58 0.90
CA GLN A 18 23.14 15.66 0.49
C GLN A 18 22.99 16.75 1.57
N VAL A 19 22.95 16.36 2.85
CA VAL A 19 22.93 17.31 3.98
C VAL A 19 24.22 18.13 4.04
N ALA A 20 25.38 17.53 3.77
CA ALA A 20 26.67 18.23 3.72
C ALA A 20 26.72 19.24 2.54
N ASP A 21 26.00 18.97 1.46
CA ASP A 21 25.80 19.90 0.35
C ASP A 21 24.75 21.00 0.66
N GLY A 22 24.25 21.08 1.90
CA GLY A 22 23.28 22.07 2.36
C GLY A 22 21.81 21.79 2.00
N LYS A 23 21.50 20.61 1.44
CA LYS A 23 20.15 20.31 0.93
C LYS A 23 19.22 19.76 2.00
N ASN A 24 17.94 20.10 1.88
CA ASN A 24 16.87 19.46 2.64
C ASN A 24 16.52 18.09 2.05
N VAL A 25 16.57 17.03 2.87
CA VAL A 25 16.50 15.63 2.41
C VAL A 25 15.25 14.94 2.93
N LEU A 26 14.52 14.24 2.05
CA LEU A 26 13.49 13.28 2.43
C LEU A 26 14.02 11.85 2.25
N ILE A 27 14.16 11.12 3.34
CA ILE A 27 14.45 9.69 3.33
C ILE A 27 13.14 8.91 3.23
N VAL A 28 13.01 8.09 2.20
CA VAL A 28 11.87 7.19 2.02
C VAL A 28 12.31 5.78 2.33
N SER A 29 11.68 5.15 3.32
CA SER A 29 12.05 3.79 3.73
C SER A 29 10.84 3.02 4.26
N PRO A 30 10.56 1.80 3.75
CA PRO A 30 9.35 1.06 4.11
C PRO A 30 9.17 0.81 5.62
N PRO A 31 7.94 0.57 6.11
CA PRO A 31 7.73 0.00 7.43
C PRO A 31 8.58 -1.26 7.63
N GLY A 32 9.16 -1.44 8.82
CA GLY A 32 10.02 -2.60 9.09
C GLY A 32 11.47 -2.52 8.61
N SER A 33 11.85 -1.51 7.83
CA SER A 33 13.25 -1.33 7.37
C SER A 33 14.23 -0.88 8.47
N GLY A 34 13.73 -0.53 9.66
CA GLY A 34 14.54 0.04 10.75
C GLY A 34 14.71 1.55 10.69
N LYS A 35 13.70 2.30 10.22
CA LYS A 35 13.69 3.78 10.24
C LYS A 35 14.15 4.39 11.57
N SER A 36 13.67 3.87 12.71
CA SER A 36 14.05 4.39 14.03
C SER A 36 15.55 4.23 14.31
N VAL A 37 16.19 3.17 13.80
CA VAL A 37 17.65 2.96 13.88
C VAL A 37 18.38 3.97 13.01
N VAL A 38 17.89 4.21 11.78
CA VAL A 38 18.43 5.23 10.87
C VAL A 38 18.34 6.63 11.49
N ILE A 39 17.18 6.99 12.06
CA ILE A 39 16.97 8.25 12.79
C ILE A 39 17.96 8.37 13.93
N SER A 40 18.04 7.34 14.78
CA SER A 40 18.89 7.35 15.97
C SER A 40 20.36 7.55 15.60
N GLU A 41 20.84 6.91 14.53
CA GLU A 41 22.21 7.08 14.06
C GLU A 41 22.47 8.48 13.48
N ILE A 42 21.54 9.04 12.69
CA ILE A 42 21.69 10.42 12.18
C ILE A 42 21.78 11.41 13.34
N ILE A 43 20.92 11.28 14.34
CA ILE A 43 20.94 12.13 15.55
C ILE A 43 22.25 11.94 16.32
N ARG A 44 22.69 10.69 16.51
CA ARG A 44 23.95 10.39 17.21
C ARG A 44 25.14 11.05 16.51
N LEU A 45 25.22 10.97 15.19
CA LEU A 45 26.30 11.56 14.40
C LEU A 45 26.28 13.10 14.45
N ALA A 46 25.10 13.72 14.48
CA ALA A 46 24.97 15.17 14.63
C ALA A 46 25.40 15.63 16.04
N THR A 47 24.89 14.98 17.08
CA THR A 47 25.18 15.30 18.49
C THR A 47 26.64 15.05 18.86
N THR A 48 27.27 13.99 18.35
CA THR A 48 28.71 13.70 18.54
C THR A 48 29.60 14.82 17.98
N LYS A 49 29.12 15.58 17.00
CA LYS A 49 29.83 16.75 16.43
C LYS A 49 29.49 18.06 17.16
N GLY A 50 28.77 18.01 18.27
CA GLY A 50 28.29 19.19 18.99
C GLY A 50 27.07 19.87 18.35
N GLY A 51 26.40 19.22 17.39
CA GLY A 51 25.21 19.77 16.75
C GLY A 51 23.94 19.51 17.56
N ARG A 52 23.23 20.57 17.94
CA ARG A 52 21.90 20.48 18.55
C ARG A 52 20.86 20.05 17.51
N VAL A 53 20.00 19.09 17.86
CA VAL A 53 18.99 18.54 16.96
C VAL A 53 17.58 18.83 17.48
N LEU A 54 16.71 19.38 16.64
CA LEU A 54 15.27 19.44 16.89
C LEU A 54 14.61 18.22 16.24
N PHE A 55 14.12 17.28 17.04
CA PHE A 55 13.40 16.11 16.54
C PHE A 55 11.89 16.26 16.72
N LEU A 56 11.19 16.34 15.59
CA LEU A 56 9.76 16.56 15.51
C LEU A 56 9.02 15.23 15.35
N VAL A 57 8.08 14.98 16.26
CA VAL A 57 7.12 13.88 16.18
C VAL A 57 5.69 14.41 16.13
N HIS A 58 4.78 13.65 15.53
CA HIS A 58 3.39 14.09 15.36
C HIS A 58 2.47 13.66 16.54
N ARG A 59 2.89 12.68 17.35
CA ARG A 59 2.16 12.15 18.53
C ARG A 59 3.05 12.09 19.76
N LYS A 60 2.45 12.26 20.95
CA LYS A 60 3.17 12.25 22.23
C LYS A 60 3.68 10.84 22.56
N GLU A 61 2.93 9.80 22.22
CA GLU A 61 3.27 8.41 22.49
C GLU A 61 4.56 7.95 21.79
N LEU A 62 4.91 8.58 20.65
CA LEU A 62 6.15 8.30 19.95
C LEU A 62 7.39 8.84 20.67
N ILE A 63 7.22 9.80 21.59
CA ILE A 63 8.31 10.41 22.35
C ILE A 63 9.01 9.38 23.23
N GLU A 64 8.25 8.62 24.02
CA GLU A 64 8.83 7.66 24.96
C GLU A 64 9.60 6.56 24.22
N GLN A 65 9.04 6.06 23.13
CA GLN A 65 9.67 5.03 22.32
C GLN A 65 10.94 5.50 21.64
N ILE A 66 10.90 6.67 20.99
CA ILE A 66 12.08 7.18 20.32
C ILE A 66 13.17 7.51 21.34
N THR A 67 12.82 8.08 22.51
CA THR A 67 13.78 8.33 23.58
C THR A 67 14.47 7.03 23.99
N GLY A 68 13.71 5.95 24.19
CA GLY A 68 14.29 4.62 24.46
C GLY A 68 15.23 4.14 23.34
N SER A 69 14.89 4.39 22.08
CA SER A 69 15.76 4.09 20.94
C SER A 69 17.05 4.92 20.95
N LEU A 70 16.95 6.24 21.16
CA LEU A 70 18.08 7.17 21.21
C LEU A 70 19.04 6.84 22.35
N THR A 71 18.52 6.59 23.56
CA THR A 71 19.32 6.16 24.71
C THR A 71 20.09 4.87 24.41
N LYS A 72 19.44 3.85 23.83
CA LYS A 72 20.10 2.59 23.44
C LYS A 72 21.20 2.77 22.37
N HIS A 73 21.13 3.85 21.59
CA HIS A 73 22.13 4.21 20.59
C HIS A 73 23.24 5.13 21.13
N GLY A 74 23.21 5.51 22.41
CA GLY A 74 24.22 6.39 23.00
C GLY A 74 24.16 7.82 22.45
N VAL A 75 22.95 8.27 22.10
CA VAL A 75 22.71 9.68 21.73
C VAL A 75 22.81 10.55 22.98
N ASP A 76 23.52 11.67 22.88
CA ASP A 76 23.49 12.70 23.91
C ASP A 76 22.15 13.45 23.86
N LEU A 77 21.23 13.07 24.76
CA LEU A 77 19.90 13.65 24.83
C LEU A 77 19.90 15.12 25.29
N SER A 78 20.97 15.63 25.90
CA SER A 78 21.06 17.05 26.28
C SER A 78 21.14 17.98 25.05
N MET A 79 21.54 17.42 23.92
CA MET A 79 21.67 18.06 22.62
C MET A 79 20.45 17.82 21.71
N VAL A 80 19.38 17.20 22.22
CA VAL A 80 18.19 16.86 21.44
C VAL A 80 16.93 17.47 22.03
N ASP A 81 16.32 18.37 21.28
CA ASP A 81 14.99 18.90 21.58
C ASP A 81 13.93 17.99 20.94
N LEU A 82 13.35 17.11 21.76
CA LEU A 82 12.41 16.09 21.30
C LEU A 82 10.96 16.51 21.61
N LEU A 83 10.25 16.96 20.59
CA LEU A 83 8.98 17.67 20.77
C LEU A 83 7.90 17.22 19.79
N THR A 84 6.65 17.28 20.26
CA THR A 84 5.54 17.28 19.32
C THR A 84 5.56 18.57 18.50
N VAL A 85 5.11 18.50 17.24
CA VAL A 85 5.11 19.64 16.31
C VAL A 85 4.42 20.86 16.92
N GLY A 86 3.25 20.68 17.54
CA GLY A 86 2.53 21.77 18.20
C GLY A 86 3.32 22.42 19.34
N LYS A 87 4.03 21.61 20.14
CA LYS A 87 4.85 22.11 21.26
C LYS A 87 6.09 22.85 20.76
N ALA A 88 6.72 22.37 19.69
CA ALA A 88 7.84 23.05 19.04
C ALA A 88 7.41 24.41 18.47
N LYS A 89 6.30 24.45 17.71
CA LYS A 89 5.74 25.69 17.16
C LYS A 89 5.48 26.75 18.25
N ASN A 90 4.95 26.34 19.40
CA ASN A 90 4.63 27.26 20.50
C ASN A 90 5.86 27.70 21.32
N ARG A 91 7.08 27.23 20.97
CA ARG A 91 8.31 27.49 21.72
C ARG A 91 9.45 28.02 20.85
N LEU A 92 9.16 28.38 19.59
CA LEU A 92 10.19 28.81 18.62
C LEU A 92 11.13 29.88 19.17
N ASP A 93 10.59 30.88 19.88
CA ASP A 93 11.38 32.00 20.44
C ASP A 93 12.20 31.63 21.69
N THR A 94 11.91 30.48 22.30
CA THR A 94 12.59 30.01 23.52
C THR A 94 13.56 28.85 23.26
N LEU A 95 13.41 28.16 22.13
CA LEU A 95 14.26 27.04 21.76
C LEU A 95 15.61 27.56 21.27
N GLN A 96 16.68 26.92 21.75
CA GLN A 96 18.00 27.14 21.16
C GLN A 96 17.96 26.72 19.68
N LYS A 97 18.53 27.55 18.81
CA LYS A 97 18.55 27.28 17.37
C LYS A 97 19.22 25.93 17.09
N PRO A 98 18.54 24.98 16.45
CA PRO A 98 19.12 23.68 16.10
C PRO A 98 20.06 23.81 14.89
N MET A 99 21.01 22.88 14.78
CA MET A 99 21.84 22.68 13.59
C MET A 99 21.14 21.76 12.57
N LEU A 100 20.23 20.91 13.03
CA LEU A 100 19.52 19.94 12.20
C LEU A 100 18.10 19.77 12.72
N ILE A 101 17.13 19.81 11.81
CA ILE A 101 15.74 19.43 12.11
C ILE A 101 15.50 18.05 11.53
N ILE A 102 15.06 17.11 12.37
CA ILE A 102 14.67 15.78 11.92
C ILE A 102 13.17 15.61 12.16
N THR A 103 12.47 15.08 11.16
CA THR A 103 11.03 14.84 11.23
C THR A 103 10.71 13.40 10.90
N ASP A 104 10.05 12.70 11.81
CA ASP A 104 9.46 11.39 11.53
C ASP A 104 8.04 11.55 11.00
N GLU A 105 7.59 10.59 10.21
CA GLU A 105 6.32 10.64 9.48
C GLU A 105 6.14 11.96 8.71
N SER A 106 7.19 12.34 7.97
CA SER A 106 7.26 13.55 7.13
C SER A 106 6.16 13.64 6.09
N HIS A 107 5.32 12.63 5.91
CA HIS A 107 4.14 12.75 5.09
C HIS A 107 3.13 13.82 5.59
N HIS A 108 3.26 14.22 6.86
CA HIS A 108 2.55 15.34 7.48
C HIS A 108 3.21 16.71 7.29
N SER A 109 4.43 16.79 6.75
CA SER A 109 5.27 17.99 6.74
C SER A 109 4.65 19.23 6.08
N LYS A 110 3.63 19.05 5.24
CA LYS A 110 2.87 20.12 4.57
C LYS A 110 1.83 20.81 5.43
N ALA A 111 1.50 20.28 6.60
CA ALA A 111 0.57 20.96 7.48
C ALA A 111 1.16 22.31 7.92
N SER A 112 0.31 23.32 8.06
CA SER A 112 0.74 24.69 8.38
C SER A 112 1.56 24.80 9.67
N THR A 113 1.34 23.89 10.62
CA THR A 113 2.11 23.78 11.86
C THR A 113 3.57 23.37 11.62
N TYR A 114 3.83 22.47 10.68
CA TYR A 114 5.19 22.09 10.28
C TYR A 114 5.85 23.21 9.48
N GLN A 115 5.14 23.77 8.49
CA GLN A 115 5.66 24.85 7.66
C GLN A 115 6.07 26.05 8.50
N ALA A 116 5.28 26.45 9.51
CA ALA A 116 5.65 27.52 10.43
C ALA A 116 7.00 27.29 11.15
N ILE A 117 7.33 26.05 11.52
CA ILE A 117 8.63 25.72 12.15
C ILE A 117 9.74 25.78 11.11
N TYR A 118 9.50 25.25 9.91
CA TYR A 118 10.47 25.24 8.82
C TYR A 118 10.78 26.62 8.27
N ASP A 119 9.79 27.51 8.23
CA ASP A 119 9.94 28.89 7.79
C ASP A 119 10.73 29.69 8.84
N TYR A 120 10.46 29.46 10.13
CA TYR A 120 11.21 30.07 11.23
C TYR A 120 12.69 29.68 11.22
N TYR A 121 12.98 28.40 11.04
CA TYR A 121 14.34 27.86 10.88
C TYR A 121 14.69 27.62 9.41
N SER A 122 14.42 28.61 8.56
CA SER A 122 14.58 28.49 7.10
C SER A 122 16.00 28.15 6.67
N ASP A 123 17.00 28.61 7.42
CA ASP A 123 18.44 28.39 7.18
C ASP A 123 18.99 27.11 7.84
N VAL A 124 18.16 26.34 8.55
CA VAL A 124 18.56 25.07 9.17
C VAL A 124 18.23 23.91 8.23
N THR A 125 19.20 23.02 8.02
CA THR A 125 19.00 21.82 7.21
C THR A 125 17.99 20.87 7.84
N ARG A 126 17.17 20.25 7.00
CA ARG A 126 16.07 19.36 7.42
C ARG A 126 16.25 17.96 6.84
N VAL A 127 16.01 16.95 7.67
CA VAL A 127 15.94 15.55 7.26
C VAL A 127 14.58 14.99 7.64
N GLY A 128 13.76 14.72 6.65
CA GLY A 128 12.48 14.05 6.80
C GLY A 128 12.62 12.54 6.63
N LEU A 129 11.81 11.77 7.35
CA LEU A 129 11.67 10.34 7.13
C LEU A 129 10.21 9.97 6.94
N THR A 130 9.93 9.08 5.99
CA THR A 130 8.57 8.57 5.77
C THR A 130 8.60 7.16 5.20
N ALA A 131 7.54 6.39 5.46
CA ALA A 131 7.28 5.15 4.75
C ALA A 131 7.02 5.38 3.26
N THR A 132 6.32 6.47 2.93
CA THR A 132 5.97 6.80 1.55
C THR A 132 5.90 8.31 1.35
N PRO A 133 6.40 8.85 0.22
CA PRO A 133 6.18 10.23 -0.19
C PRO A 133 4.83 10.37 -0.89
N TRP A 134 3.79 9.67 -0.43
CA TRP A 134 2.46 9.70 -1.02
C TRP A 134 1.56 10.69 -0.26
N ARG A 135 0.76 11.47 -0.99
CA ARG A 135 -0.26 12.35 -0.39
C ARG A 135 -1.57 12.22 -1.11
N MET A 136 -2.63 12.19 -0.32
CA MET A 136 -3.98 12.15 -0.89
C MET A 136 -4.32 13.38 -1.71
N SER A 137 -3.76 14.57 -1.43
CA SER A 137 -4.00 15.75 -2.28
C SER A 137 -3.41 15.61 -3.68
N GLY A 138 -2.37 14.79 -3.84
CA GLY A 138 -1.57 14.70 -5.06
C GLY A 138 -0.38 15.67 -5.08
N ASP A 139 -0.24 16.52 -4.06
CA ASP A 139 0.90 17.42 -3.92
C ASP A 139 2.18 16.64 -3.61
N GLY A 140 3.29 17.13 -4.14
CA GLY A 140 4.62 16.62 -3.86
C GLY A 140 5.22 17.21 -2.58
N TYR A 141 6.52 16.99 -2.41
CA TYR A 141 7.32 17.43 -1.27
C TYR A 141 8.49 18.33 -1.68
N THR A 142 8.61 18.67 -2.97
CA THR A 142 9.76 19.40 -3.55
C THR A 142 9.95 20.82 -3.03
N ASP A 143 8.92 21.40 -2.42
CA ASP A 143 8.92 22.69 -1.73
C ASP A 143 9.33 22.58 -0.25
N THR A 144 9.32 21.37 0.33
CA THR A 144 9.82 21.12 1.70
C THR A 144 11.18 20.45 1.71
N TYR A 145 11.47 19.61 0.72
CA TYR A 145 12.70 18.84 0.58
C TYR A 145 13.18 18.92 -0.87
N GLU A 146 14.46 19.18 -1.08
CA GLU A 146 15.06 19.33 -2.40
C GLU A 146 15.42 17.98 -3.02
N VAL A 147 15.82 17.02 -2.19
CA VAL A 147 16.26 15.69 -2.62
C VAL A 147 15.54 14.60 -1.85
N MET A 148 15.12 13.55 -2.57
CA MET A 148 14.65 12.31 -1.98
C MET A 148 15.75 11.24 -2.05
N VAL A 149 16.02 10.58 -0.94
CA VAL A 149 16.89 9.41 -0.88
C VAL A 149 16.04 8.18 -0.58
N GLU A 150 16.06 7.21 -1.48
CA GLU A 150 15.25 6.01 -1.39
C GLU A 150 16.02 4.87 -0.73
N GLY A 151 15.43 4.25 0.29
CA GLY A 151 15.90 3.00 0.87
C GLY A 151 15.60 1.79 -0.01
N LYS A 152 15.94 0.60 0.49
CA LYS A 152 15.62 -0.65 -0.21
C LYS A 152 14.10 -0.89 -0.26
N SER A 153 13.65 -1.48 -1.36
CA SER A 153 12.24 -1.84 -1.58
C SER A 153 11.78 -2.93 -0.60
N VAL A 154 10.46 -3.07 -0.42
CA VAL A 154 9.87 -4.13 0.40
C VAL A 154 10.30 -5.52 -0.10
N GLN A 155 10.27 -5.73 -1.42
CA GLN A 155 10.68 -6.97 -2.05
C GLN A 155 12.15 -7.31 -1.73
N TRP A 156 13.06 -6.33 -1.86
CA TRP A 156 14.47 -6.52 -1.52
C TRP A 156 14.64 -6.87 -0.04
N LEU A 157 13.90 -6.21 0.86
CA LEU A 157 13.96 -6.49 2.29
C LEU A 157 13.47 -7.92 2.62
N ILE A 158 12.47 -8.44 1.91
CA ILE A 158 12.02 -9.83 2.05
C ILE A 158 13.11 -10.79 1.58
N GLU A 159 13.66 -10.58 0.38
CA GLU A 159 14.72 -11.42 -0.21
C GLU A 159 15.99 -11.47 0.64
N ASN A 160 16.28 -10.39 1.36
CA ASN A 160 17.47 -10.26 2.21
C ASN A 160 17.18 -10.51 3.70
N GLN A 161 16.05 -11.15 4.03
CA GLN A 161 15.72 -11.54 5.42
C GLN A 161 15.74 -10.35 6.39
N ARG A 162 15.24 -9.21 5.94
CA ARG A 162 15.01 -7.99 6.74
C ARG A 162 13.52 -7.73 6.96
N LEU A 163 12.66 -8.32 6.13
CA LEU A 163 11.23 -8.50 6.34
C LEU A 163 10.88 -9.98 6.15
N ALA A 164 9.83 -10.44 6.83
CA ALA A 164 9.23 -11.73 6.56
C ALA A 164 8.40 -11.68 5.26
N PRO A 165 8.38 -12.74 4.44
CA PRO A 165 7.40 -12.87 3.35
C PRO A 165 5.98 -12.90 3.93
N CYS A 166 4.97 -12.61 3.11
CA CYS A 166 3.57 -12.68 3.54
C CYS A 166 2.68 -13.46 2.58
N ARG A 167 1.66 -14.11 3.15
CA ARG A 167 0.48 -14.62 2.43
C ARG A 167 -0.67 -13.65 2.65
N TYR A 168 -1.22 -13.14 1.56
CA TYR A 168 -2.25 -12.12 1.58
C TYR A 168 -3.59 -12.73 1.18
N TYR A 169 -4.55 -12.75 2.08
CA TYR A 169 -5.91 -13.22 1.84
C TYR A 169 -6.85 -12.04 1.81
N SER A 170 -7.77 -11.99 0.86
CA SER A 170 -8.72 -10.89 0.77
C SER A 170 -10.10 -11.33 0.34
N ALA A 171 -11.09 -10.57 0.80
CA ALA A 171 -12.43 -10.60 0.22
C ALA A 171 -12.34 -10.24 -1.27
N LEU A 172 -13.00 -11.03 -2.12
CA LEU A 172 -12.98 -10.79 -3.56
C LEU A 172 -13.79 -9.57 -3.95
N SER A 173 -14.87 -9.23 -3.24
CA SER A 173 -15.82 -8.15 -3.58
C SER A 173 -16.40 -7.49 -2.33
N ILE A 174 -16.48 -6.15 -2.38
CA ILE A 174 -17.21 -5.33 -1.41
C ILE A 174 -18.05 -4.36 -2.22
N ASP A 175 -19.25 -4.04 -1.74
CA ASP A 175 -20.09 -3.02 -2.36
C ASP A 175 -19.51 -1.62 -2.13
N THR A 176 -18.56 -1.23 -2.99
CA THR A 176 -17.90 0.07 -2.92
C THR A 176 -18.84 1.23 -3.29
N ASN A 177 -20.04 0.97 -3.83
CA ASN A 177 -20.98 2.04 -4.19
C ASN A 177 -21.53 2.76 -2.97
N LYS A 178 -21.55 2.09 -1.81
CA LYS A 178 -22.03 2.66 -0.55
C LYS A 178 -20.96 3.48 0.17
N LEU A 179 -19.68 3.27 -0.15
CA LEU A 179 -18.56 3.96 0.51
C LEU A 179 -18.53 5.44 0.12
N LYS A 180 -18.69 6.31 1.13
CA LYS A 180 -18.67 7.78 0.99
C LYS A 180 -17.42 8.32 1.65
N THR A 181 -16.90 9.43 1.12
CA THR A 181 -15.66 10.03 1.63
C THR A 181 -15.88 11.38 2.28
N ARG A 182 -15.19 11.65 3.39
CA ARG A 182 -15.09 12.96 4.03
C ARG A 182 -13.63 13.20 4.43
N ASN A 183 -13.11 14.39 4.15
CA ASN A 183 -11.70 14.74 4.37
C ASN A 183 -10.72 13.76 3.73
N GLY A 184 -11.12 13.17 2.60
CA GLY A 184 -10.29 12.24 1.84
C GLY A 184 -10.41 10.77 2.22
N GLU A 185 -10.76 10.43 3.46
CA GLU A 185 -10.99 9.04 3.92
C GLU A 185 -12.46 8.64 3.84
N TYR A 186 -12.74 7.33 3.96
CA TYR A 186 -14.10 6.79 4.04
C TYR A 186 -14.75 7.12 5.40
N THR A 187 -16.06 7.39 5.41
CA THR A 187 -16.79 7.67 6.66
C THR A 187 -17.22 6.37 7.33
N ASN A 188 -17.14 6.32 8.67
CA ASN A 188 -17.54 5.14 9.45
C ASN A 188 -18.95 4.66 9.11
N GLN A 189 -19.91 5.59 9.02
CA GLN A 189 -21.28 5.26 8.61
C GLN A 189 -21.35 4.55 7.25
N SER A 190 -20.61 5.05 6.25
CA SER A 190 -20.62 4.44 4.91
C SER A 190 -19.95 3.07 4.88
N ILE A 191 -18.98 2.86 5.79
CA ILE A 191 -18.36 1.55 6.01
C ILE A 191 -19.40 0.64 6.64
N ASP A 192 -20.08 1.04 7.71
CA ASP A 192 -21.14 0.22 8.33
C ASP A 192 -22.26 -0.16 7.34
N GLU A 193 -22.65 0.74 6.44
CA GLU A 193 -23.65 0.47 5.39
C GLU A 193 -23.13 -0.51 4.30
N ALA A 194 -21.83 -0.46 4.00
CA ALA A 194 -21.17 -1.34 3.03
C ALA A 194 -20.85 -2.73 3.63
N PHE A 195 -20.52 -2.76 4.91
CA PHE A 195 -20.20 -3.94 5.71
C PHE A 195 -21.45 -4.39 6.45
N GLY A 196 -22.32 -5.15 5.76
CA GLY A 196 -23.46 -5.78 6.43
C GLY A 196 -23.04 -6.67 7.61
N LYS A 197 -23.95 -6.92 8.56
CA LYS A 197 -23.69 -7.72 9.79
C LYS A 197 -23.08 -9.11 9.52
N ALA A 198 -23.37 -9.72 8.38
CA ALA A 198 -22.88 -11.05 8.01
C ALA A 198 -21.34 -11.14 7.83
N ILE A 199 -20.67 -10.03 7.50
CA ILE A 199 -19.20 -10.02 7.30
C ILE A 199 -18.46 -10.12 8.64
N TYR A 200 -19.06 -9.60 9.73
CA TYR A 200 -18.44 -9.62 11.06
C TYR A 200 -18.27 -11.06 11.57
N GLY A 201 -19.31 -11.89 11.45
CA GLY A 201 -19.29 -13.29 11.87
C GLY A 201 -18.25 -14.17 11.15
N ASN A 202 -17.87 -13.84 9.90
CA ASN A 202 -16.88 -14.63 9.16
C ASN A 202 -15.43 -14.36 9.58
N ILE A 203 -15.13 -13.25 10.27
CA ILE A 203 -13.73 -12.89 10.56
C ILE A 203 -13.06 -13.89 11.50
N VAL A 204 -13.80 -14.41 12.48
CA VAL A 204 -13.30 -15.44 13.40
C VAL A 204 -13.03 -16.76 12.67
N GLU A 205 -13.92 -17.15 11.75
CA GLU A 205 -13.78 -18.37 10.95
C GLU A 205 -12.58 -18.28 10.00
N GLU A 206 -12.42 -17.16 9.32
CA GLU A 206 -11.28 -16.90 8.44
C GLU A 206 -9.95 -16.83 9.22
N TYR A 207 -9.96 -16.25 10.42
CA TYR A 207 -8.81 -16.29 11.32
C TYR A 207 -8.45 -17.73 11.70
N ARG A 208 -9.40 -18.56 12.12
CA ARG A 208 -9.12 -19.98 12.43
C ARG A 208 -8.61 -20.74 11.21
N LYS A 209 -9.25 -20.55 10.06
CA LYS A 209 -8.87 -21.24 8.82
C LYS A 209 -7.45 -20.94 8.37
N HIS A 210 -7.00 -19.69 8.52
CA HIS A 210 -5.73 -19.25 7.95
C HIS A 210 -4.62 -19.10 8.99
N ALA A 211 -4.96 -18.82 10.25
CA ALA A 211 -4.02 -18.37 11.26
C ALA A 211 -4.39 -18.75 12.70
N ASP A 212 -5.05 -19.90 12.91
CA ASP A 212 -5.46 -20.33 14.26
C ASP A 212 -4.30 -20.35 15.25
N GLY A 213 -4.57 -19.95 16.49
CA GLY A 213 -3.61 -19.89 17.59
C GLY A 213 -2.53 -18.81 17.45
N GLN A 214 -2.42 -18.11 16.32
CA GLN A 214 -1.37 -17.13 16.08
C GLN A 214 -1.72 -15.74 16.60
N LYS A 215 -0.71 -14.98 17.03
CA LYS A 215 -0.91 -13.59 17.49
C LYS A 215 -1.32 -12.68 16.33
N ALA A 216 -2.45 -11.99 16.50
CA ALA A 216 -3.03 -11.11 15.50
C ALA A 216 -3.28 -9.69 16.01
N ILE A 217 -3.08 -8.72 15.13
CA ILE A 217 -3.53 -7.34 15.33
C ILE A 217 -4.66 -7.06 14.35
N LEU A 218 -5.83 -6.69 14.88
CA LEU A 218 -7.00 -6.31 14.09
C LEU A 218 -7.16 -4.80 14.06
N TYR A 219 -7.25 -4.23 12.85
CA TYR A 219 -7.48 -2.82 12.61
C TYR A 219 -8.93 -2.57 12.19
N ALA A 220 -9.73 -2.04 13.12
CA ALA A 220 -11.14 -1.72 12.88
C ALA A 220 -11.33 -0.27 12.38
N HIS A 221 -12.46 -0.01 11.73
CA HIS A 221 -12.84 1.34 11.27
C HIS A 221 -13.46 2.20 12.36
N SER A 222 -14.04 1.61 13.41
CA SER A 222 -14.70 2.33 14.49
C SER A 222 -14.49 1.65 15.85
N LEU A 223 -14.68 2.42 16.94
CA LEU A 223 -14.56 1.91 18.31
C LEU A 223 -15.58 0.78 18.57
N GLU A 224 -16.81 0.96 18.11
CA GLU A 224 -17.87 -0.03 18.29
C GLU A 224 -17.58 -1.31 17.52
N ALA A 225 -17.10 -1.22 16.28
CA ALA A 225 -16.66 -2.39 15.52
C ALA A 225 -15.49 -3.11 16.22
N SER A 226 -14.50 -2.37 16.71
CA SER A 226 -13.36 -2.96 17.42
C SER A 226 -13.76 -3.73 18.68
N LYS A 227 -14.71 -3.20 19.47
CA LYS A 227 -15.29 -3.89 20.62
C LYS A 227 -16.13 -5.09 20.22
N SER A 228 -16.90 -4.99 19.12
CA SER A 228 -17.68 -6.10 18.57
C SER A 228 -16.76 -7.26 18.20
N PHE A 229 -15.73 -7.01 17.37
CA PHE A 229 -14.76 -8.02 16.98
C PHE A 229 -14.09 -8.67 18.19
N SER A 230 -13.65 -7.87 19.16
CA SER A 230 -13.05 -8.43 20.39
C SER A 230 -14.02 -9.35 21.14
N SER A 231 -15.31 -9.00 21.17
CA SER A 231 -16.35 -9.82 21.81
C SER A 231 -16.63 -11.10 21.03
N GLU A 232 -16.66 -11.05 19.70
CA GLU A 232 -16.84 -12.21 18.81
C GLU A 232 -15.69 -13.22 18.96
N PHE A 233 -14.43 -12.74 18.98
CA PHE A 233 -13.28 -13.61 19.26
C PHE A 233 -13.38 -14.27 20.64
N LYS A 234 -13.77 -13.51 21.69
CA LYS A 234 -13.97 -14.07 23.05
C LYS A 234 -15.07 -15.12 23.11
N GLN A 235 -16.20 -14.89 22.44
CA GLN A 235 -17.30 -15.87 22.37
C GLN A 235 -16.87 -17.15 21.68
N ALA A 236 -15.93 -17.05 20.73
CA ALA A 236 -15.29 -18.19 20.08
C ALA A 236 -14.11 -18.78 20.89
N GLY A 237 -13.91 -18.39 22.15
CA GLY A 237 -12.85 -18.93 23.01
C GLY A 237 -11.43 -18.44 22.68
N ILE A 238 -11.29 -17.40 21.85
CA ILE A 238 -10.00 -16.80 21.49
C ILE A 238 -9.77 -15.58 22.37
N GLN A 239 -8.63 -15.53 23.06
CA GLN A 239 -8.32 -14.42 23.96
C GLN A 239 -8.10 -13.14 23.15
N SER A 240 -9.00 -12.17 23.30
CA SER A 240 -8.95 -10.91 22.58
C SER A 240 -9.16 -9.71 23.50
N VAL A 241 -8.57 -8.57 23.16
CA VAL A 241 -8.80 -7.30 23.86
C VAL A 241 -8.90 -6.15 22.86
N HIS A 242 -9.82 -5.23 23.13
CA HIS A 242 -9.89 -3.93 22.45
C HIS A 242 -9.00 -2.90 23.16
N VAL A 243 -8.26 -2.11 22.38
CA VAL A 243 -7.46 -0.97 22.85
C VAL A 243 -7.62 0.25 21.94
N ASP A 244 -7.72 1.43 22.54
CA ASP A 244 -7.90 2.72 21.84
C ASP A 244 -7.12 3.87 22.51
N SER A 245 -7.16 5.06 21.89
CA SER A 245 -6.45 6.25 22.37
C SER A 245 -6.91 6.73 23.75
N LYS A 246 -8.13 6.36 24.18
CA LYS A 246 -8.69 6.71 25.49
C LYS A 246 -8.33 5.71 26.57
N THR A 247 -7.78 4.55 26.21
CA THR A 247 -7.32 3.54 27.17
C THR A 247 -6.19 4.13 28.01
N PRO A 248 -6.32 4.16 29.37
CA PRO A 248 -5.32 4.74 30.25
C PRO A 248 -3.94 4.10 30.08
N GLN A 249 -2.87 4.87 30.25
CA GLN A 249 -1.48 4.46 29.98
C GLN A 249 -1.11 3.15 30.68
N ALA A 250 -1.27 3.07 32.01
CA ALA A 250 -0.94 1.86 32.78
C ALA A 250 -1.70 0.61 32.28
N LYS A 251 -2.99 0.77 31.93
CA LYS A 251 -3.79 -0.32 31.38
C LYS A 251 -3.34 -0.71 29.97
N ARG A 252 -2.99 0.27 29.14
CA ARG A 252 -2.44 0.05 27.80
C ARG A 252 -1.15 -0.74 27.89
N GLU A 253 -0.22 -0.34 28.77
CA GLU A 253 1.05 -1.03 28.99
C GLU A 253 0.84 -2.49 29.42
N ALA A 254 -0.07 -2.74 30.37
CA ALA A 254 -0.42 -4.09 30.81
C ALA A 254 -1.00 -4.95 29.67
N ILE A 255 -1.93 -4.41 28.87
CA ILE A 255 -2.48 -5.09 27.68
C ILE A 255 -1.39 -5.42 26.67
N MET A 256 -0.49 -4.46 26.41
CA MET A 256 0.62 -4.68 25.48
C MET A 256 1.57 -5.76 25.98
N GLN A 257 1.81 -5.82 27.29
CA GLN A 257 2.64 -6.85 27.89
C GLN A 257 1.98 -8.23 27.79
N ALA A 258 0.70 -8.36 28.17
CA ALA A 258 -0.07 -9.59 28.02
C ALA A 258 -0.14 -10.09 26.56
N PHE A 259 -0.18 -9.18 25.57
CA PHE A 259 -0.07 -9.55 24.16
C PHE A 259 1.32 -10.09 23.79
N ARG A 260 2.40 -9.47 24.29
CA ARG A 260 3.77 -9.99 24.10
C ARG A 260 3.99 -11.33 24.79
N ASP A 261 3.37 -11.56 25.93
CA ASP A 261 3.48 -12.81 26.69
C ASP A 261 2.59 -13.92 26.11
N GLY A 262 1.65 -13.56 25.21
CA GLY A 262 0.78 -14.50 24.49
C GLY A 262 -0.49 -14.85 25.24
N GLU A 263 -0.76 -14.20 26.36
CA GLU A 263 -2.03 -14.28 27.10
C GLU A 263 -3.19 -13.71 26.26
N ILE A 264 -2.89 -12.71 25.43
CA ILE A 264 -3.83 -12.17 24.43
C ILE A 264 -3.38 -12.63 23.05
N GLN A 265 -4.29 -13.29 22.33
CA GLN A 265 -4.05 -13.76 20.96
C GLN A 265 -4.44 -12.71 19.92
N VAL A 266 -5.53 -11.96 20.12
CA VAL A 266 -6.03 -10.97 19.14
C VAL A 266 -6.19 -9.59 19.76
N LEU A 267 -5.37 -8.64 19.32
CA LEU A 267 -5.43 -7.25 19.76
C LEU A 267 -6.22 -6.40 18.76
N CYS A 268 -7.45 -6.04 19.12
CA CYS A 268 -8.35 -5.21 18.32
C CYS A 268 -8.10 -3.73 18.61
N ASN A 269 -7.91 -2.90 17.59
CA ASN A 269 -7.62 -1.49 17.78
C ASN A 269 -8.27 -0.57 16.74
N VAL A 270 -8.29 0.73 17.08
CA VAL A 270 -8.66 1.84 16.20
C VAL A 270 -7.61 2.93 16.35
N ASP A 271 -6.91 3.25 15.26
CA ASP A 271 -5.96 4.38 15.17
C ASP A 271 -4.83 4.44 16.23
N LEU A 272 -4.62 3.35 16.98
CA LEU A 272 -3.65 3.28 18.07
C LEU A 272 -2.38 2.54 17.65
N ILE A 273 -2.51 1.43 16.91
CA ILE A 273 -1.39 0.52 16.58
C ILE A 273 -0.84 0.81 15.18
N SER A 274 -1.30 1.89 14.55
CA SER A 274 -0.80 2.32 13.24
C SER A 274 0.70 2.68 13.32
N GLU A 275 1.16 3.26 14.42
CA GLU A 275 2.51 3.79 14.59
C GLU A 275 3.03 3.51 16.01
N GLY A 276 4.29 3.07 16.13
CA GLY A 276 4.97 2.94 17.43
C GLY A 276 4.86 1.60 18.20
N PHE A 277 3.99 0.67 17.80
CA PHE A 277 3.97 -0.66 18.44
C PHE A 277 4.93 -1.65 17.75
N ASP A 278 5.99 -2.06 18.44
CA ASP A 278 6.91 -3.10 17.94
C ASP A 278 6.68 -4.41 18.69
N VAL A 279 6.08 -5.37 17.99
CA VAL A 279 5.79 -6.73 18.48
C VAL A 279 6.15 -7.68 17.34
N PRO A 280 7.45 -8.03 17.21
CA PRO A 280 7.95 -8.80 16.07
C PRO A 280 7.36 -10.22 16.01
N ASP A 281 6.84 -10.72 17.12
CA ASP A 281 6.13 -12.00 17.29
C ASP A 281 4.67 -11.96 16.80
N CYS A 282 4.14 -10.79 16.43
CA CYS A 282 2.87 -10.72 15.71
C CYS A 282 3.05 -11.28 14.29
N THR A 283 2.35 -12.38 13.98
CA THR A 283 2.41 -13.05 12.68
C THR A 283 1.22 -12.73 11.80
N VAL A 284 0.14 -12.16 12.34
CA VAL A 284 -1.11 -11.92 11.61
C VAL A 284 -1.56 -10.46 11.70
N THR A 285 -1.91 -9.88 10.56
CA THR A 285 -2.64 -8.61 10.49
C THR A 285 -4.04 -8.85 9.94
N ILE A 286 -5.06 -8.34 10.61
CA ILE A 286 -6.45 -8.37 10.14
C ILE A 286 -6.89 -6.93 9.82
N LEU A 287 -7.19 -6.66 8.55
CA LEU A 287 -7.63 -5.36 8.07
C LEU A 287 -9.15 -5.36 7.94
N CYS A 288 -9.82 -4.70 8.88
CA CYS A 288 -11.28 -4.50 8.90
C CYS A 288 -11.65 -3.03 8.60
N ARG A 289 -10.70 -2.23 8.10
CA ARG A 289 -10.90 -0.82 7.76
C ARG A 289 -10.53 -0.54 6.31
N PRO A 290 -11.50 -0.26 5.42
CA PRO A 290 -11.16 0.25 4.10
C PRO A 290 -10.48 1.61 4.23
N THR A 291 -9.38 1.84 3.50
CA THR A 291 -8.65 3.12 3.56
C THR A 291 -8.23 3.60 2.18
N ARG A 292 -8.26 4.93 1.99
CA ARG A 292 -7.72 5.58 0.80
C ARG A 292 -6.25 5.99 0.95
N SER A 293 -5.71 5.92 2.15
CA SER A 293 -4.33 6.26 2.46
C SER A 293 -3.40 5.08 2.23
N LEU A 294 -2.50 5.23 1.26
CA LEU A 294 -1.42 4.25 1.03
C LEU A 294 -0.50 4.15 2.26
N VAL A 295 -0.25 5.27 2.93
CA VAL A 295 0.57 5.33 4.15
C VAL A 295 -0.01 4.40 5.22
N LEU A 296 -1.31 4.56 5.51
CA LEU A 296 -2.00 3.78 6.54
C LEU A 296 -2.04 2.30 6.17
N PHE A 297 -2.35 1.99 4.91
CA PHE A 297 -2.36 0.62 4.40
C PHE A 297 -1.01 -0.08 4.62
N LEU A 298 0.11 0.54 4.24
CA LEU A 298 1.43 -0.06 4.40
C LEU A 298 1.83 -0.18 5.87
N GLN A 299 1.59 0.84 6.68
CA GLN A 299 1.89 0.80 8.12
C GLN A 299 1.15 -0.34 8.84
N GLN A 300 -0.12 -0.58 8.50
CA GLN A 300 -0.94 -1.64 9.09
C GLN A 300 -0.60 -3.02 8.53
N SER A 301 -0.66 -3.18 7.20
CA SER A 301 -0.46 -4.47 6.53
C SER A 301 0.93 -5.06 6.78
N MET A 302 1.97 -4.21 6.83
CA MET A 302 3.34 -4.66 7.03
C MET A 302 3.72 -4.88 8.50
N ARG A 303 2.80 -4.67 9.46
CA ARG A 303 3.10 -4.85 10.88
C ARG A 303 3.49 -6.30 11.20
N SER A 304 2.77 -7.28 10.66
CA SER A 304 3.08 -8.70 10.81
C SER A 304 4.32 -9.15 10.01
N MET A 305 4.82 -8.33 9.08
CA MET A 305 5.97 -8.65 8.22
C MET A 305 7.33 -8.39 8.90
N ARG A 306 7.36 -8.01 10.19
CA ARG A 306 8.62 -7.93 10.94
C ARG A 306 9.33 -9.28 10.92
N TYR A 307 10.61 -9.26 10.58
CA TYR A 307 11.38 -10.48 10.34
C TYR A 307 11.60 -11.26 11.63
N GLN A 308 11.36 -12.56 11.53
CA GLN A 308 11.86 -13.59 12.44
C GLN A 308 12.28 -14.79 11.59
N PRO A 309 13.29 -15.57 12.00
CA PRO A 309 13.69 -16.77 11.27
C PRO A 309 12.50 -17.71 11.04
N GLY A 310 12.32 -18.16 9.79
CA GLY A 310 11.25 -19.10 9.40
C GLY A 310 9.83 -18.53 9.38
N LYS A 311 9.61 -17.27 9.77
CA LYS A 311 8.28 -16.65 9.83
C LYS A 311 7.75 -16.32 8.43
N THR A 312 6.49 -16.67 8.19
CA THR A 312 5.68 -16.14 7.09
C THR A 312 4.49 -15.40 7.69
N ALA A 313 4.37 -14.11 7.37
CA ALA A 313 3.29 -13.28 7.85
C ALA A 313 1.97 -13.62 7.14
N ILE A 314 0.85 -13.45 7.82
CA ILE A 314 -0.49 -13.61 7.27
C ILE A 314 -1.20 -12.26 7.32
N ILE A 315 -1.82 -11.88 6.22
CA ILE A 315 -2.61 -10.65 6.14
C ILE A 315 -4.01 -11.04 5.69
N LEU A 316 -4.99 -10.79 6.54
CA LEU A 316 -6.42 -11.01 6.29
C LEU A 316 -7.06 -9.65 5.97
N ASP A 317 -7.24 -9.37 4.67
CA ASP A 317 -7.85 -8.15 4.16
C ASP A 317 -9.35 -8.33 3.92
N CYS A 318 -10.13 -8.16 4.98
CA CYS A 318 -11.59 -8.26 4.93
C CYS A 318 -12.24 -7.13 4.14
N VAL A 319 -11.46 -6.13 3.73
CA VAL A 319 -11.93 -4.87 3.16
C VAL A 319 -11.40 -4.58 1.75
N ALA A 320 -10.73 -5.56 1.14
CA ALA A 320 -10.18 -5.50 -0.21
C ALA A 320 -9.34 -4.24 -0.50
N ASN A 321 -8.58 -3.77 0.49
CA ASN A 321 -7.65 -2.65 0.37
C ASN A 321 -6.64 -2.86 -0.77
N TRP A 322 -6.27 -4.11 -1.07
CA TRP A 322 -5.36 -4.43 -2.18
C TRP A 322 -5.84 -3.91 -3.53
N ARG A 323 -7.16 -3.75 -3.74
CA ARG A 323 -7.71 -3.26 -5.00
C ARG A 323 -7.25 -1.83 -5.30
N LEU A 324 -7.09 -1.02 -4.25
CA LEU A 324 -6.64 0.36 -4.39
C LEU A 324 -5.11 0.46 -4.33
N HIS A 325 -4.48 -0.27 -3.42
CA HIS A 325 -3.06 -0.07 -3.07
C HIS A 325 -2.11 -1.10 -3.69
N GLY A 326 -2.62 -2.24 -4.15
CA GLY A 326 -1.82 -3.43 -4.44
C GLY A 326 -1.49 -4.22 -3.18
N LEU A 327 -0.58 -5.18 -3.31
CA LEU A 327 -0.03 -5.91 -2.16
C LEU A 327 1.01 -5.05 -1.42
N PRO A 328 1.36 -5.37 -0.16
CA PRO A 328 2.32 -4.57 0.62
C PRO A 328 3.70 -4.41 -0.05
N TYR A 329 4.06 -5.33 -0.94
CA TYR A 329 5.30 -5.35 -1.70
C TYR A 329 5.11 -4.95 -3.17
N THR A 330 3.94 -4.43 -3.55
CA THR A 330 3.73 -3.85 -4.87
C THR A 330 4.67 -2.65 -5.07
N PRO A 331 5.47 -2.60 -6.15
CA PRO A 331 6.33 -1.46 -6.42
C PRO A 331 5.55 -0.17 -6.68
N HIS A 332 6.03 0.93 -6.11
CA HIS A 332 5.49 2.26 -6.35
C HIS A 332 6.57 3.19 -6.91
N ASP A 333 6.17 4.13 -7.74
CA ASP A 333 7.05 5.18 -8.26
C ASP A 333 7.14 6.32 -7.24
N TRP A 334 8.06 6.17 -6.28
CA TRP A 334 8.26 7.15 -5.21
C TRP A 334 8.74 8.50 -5.74
N SER A 335 9.54 8.51 -6.81
CA SER A 335 9.99 9.74 -7.47
C SER A 335 8.82 10.55 -8.00
N LYS A 336 7.83 9.90 -8.63
CA LYS A 336 6.61 10.55 -9.08
C LYS A 336 5.76 11.10 -7.93
N TYR A 337 5.64 10.37 -6.82
CA TYR A 337 4.89 10.89 -5.67
C TYR A 337 5.62 12.04 -4.96
N PHE A 338 6.95 11.98 -4.89
CA PHE A 338 7.80 13.04 -4.37
C PHE A 338 7.65 14.35 -5.17
N LYS A 339 7.67 14.28 -6.51
CA LYS A 339 7.45 15.44 -7.38
C LYS A 339 6.01 15.97 -7.34
N GLY A 340 5.04 15.11 -7.01
CA GLY A 340 3.62 15.47 -7.01
C GLY A 340 2.98 15.48 -8.40
N GLY A 341 1.74 15.98 -8.48
CA GLY A 341 1.00 16.12 -9.75
C GLY A 341 0.52 14.81 -10.37
N TRP A 342 0.64 13.68 -9.64
CA TRP A 342 0.28 12.36 -10.14
C TRP A 342 -1.24 12.13 -10.25
N LYS A 343 -2.04 12.94 -9.54
CA LYS A 343 -3.49 13.02 -9.73
C LYS A 343 -3.79 13.85 -10.97
N ARG A 344 -3.84 13.21 -12.15
CA ARG A 344 -4.38 13.84 -13.36
C ARG A 344 -5.83 14.30 -13.09
N LYS A 345 -6.17 15.56 -13.42
CA LYS A 345 -7.57 15.98 -13.57
C LYS A 345 -8.21 15.05 -14.61
N LYS A 346 -9.32 14.37 -14.26
CA LYS A 346 -10.10 13.59 -15.23
C LYS A 346 -10.40 14.52 -16.41
N LYS A 347 -9.91 14.20 -17.62
CA LYS A 347 -10.44 14.80 -18.85
C LYS A 347 -11.93 14.44 -18.87
N LYS A 348 -12.80 15.43 -18.83
CA LYS A 348 -14.24 15.24 -19.08
C LYS A 348 -14.40 14.77 -20.52
N ASN A 349 -15.31 13.81 -20.70
CA ASN A 349 -15.86 13.32 -21.96
C ASN A 349 -14.90 12.53 -22.87
N THR A 350 -14.65 11.28 -22.48
CA THR A 350 -14.60 10.19 -23.47
C THR A 350 -15.84 9.34 -23.28
N VAL A 351 -16.57 9.04 -24.35
CA VAL A 351 -17.64 8.03 -24.34
C VAL A 351 -17.05 6.76 -23.73
N GLN A 352 -17.60 6.37 -22.58
CA GLN A 352 -17.08 5.21 -21.85
C GLN A 352 -17.60 3.96 -22.55
N ALA A 353 -16.67 3.20 -23.13
CA ALA A 353 -16.94 1.93 -23.78
C ALA A 353 -16.21 0.80 -23.05
N LYS A 354 -16.86 -0.35 -22.92
CA LYS A 354 -16.32 -1.61 -22.42
C LYS A 354 -15.99 -2.54 -23.57
N GLU A 355 -14.93 -3.33 -23.41
CA GLU A 355 -14.55 -4.38 -24.36
C GLU A 355 -15.23 -5.70 -23.96
N CYS A 356 -15.78 -6.43 -24.92
CA CYS A 356 -16.29 -7.77 -24.70
C CYS A 356 -15.13 -8.72 -24.38
N PRO A 357 -15.09 -9.35 -23.20
CA PRO A 357 -13.98 -10.22 -22.82
C PRO A 357 -13.88 -11.49 -23.68
N ASN A 358 -14.98 -11.88 -24.32
CA ASN A 358 -15.05 -13.05 -25.20
C ASN A 358 -14.49 -12.74 -26.60
N CYS A 359 -15.00 -11.69 -27.26
CA CYS A 359 -14.69 -11.41 -28.67
C CYS A 359 -13.90 -10.12 -28.94
N GLY A 360 -13.64 -9.30 -27.91
CA GLY A 360 -12.84 -8.06 -28.04
C GLY A 360 -13.59 -6.84 -28.58
N ALA A 361 -14.89 -6.95 -28.87
CA ALA A 361 -15.68 -5.85 -29.42
C ALA A 361 -15.96 -4.74 -28.39
N LEU A 362 -16.00 -3.49 -28.84
CA LEU A 362 -16.28 -2.34 -27.98
C LEU A 362 -17.77 -2.02 -27.93
N TRP A 363 -18.31 -1.83 -26.73
CA TRP A 363 -19.72 -1.57 -26.45
C TRP A 363 -19.87 -0.37 -25.51
N PRO A 364 -20.97 0.39 -25.57
CA PRO A 364 -21.33 1.35 -24.52
C PRO A 364 -21.38 0.65 -23.15
N LEU A 365 -21.04 1.36 -22.08
CA LEU A 365 -21.09 0.77 -20.72
C LEU A 365 -22.46 0.17 -20.37
N ALA A 366 -23.54 0.78 -20.84
CA ALA A 366 -24.91 0.35 -20.59
C ALA A 366 -25.30 -0.97 -21.29
N GLN A 367 -24.52 -1.43 -22.27
CA GLN A 367 -24.86 -2.62 -23.05
C GLN A 367 -24.90 -3.87 -22.17
N VAL A 368 -26.02 -4.58 -22.09
CA VAL A 368 -26.15 -5.75 -21.20
C VAL A 368 -25.72 -7.05 -21.86
N ILE A 369 -25.80 -7.15 -23.18
CA ILE A 369 -25.40 -8.33 -23.96
C ILE A 369 -24.50 -7.88 -25.12
N CYS A 370 -23.40 -8.59 -25.34
CA CYS A 370 -22.57 -8.40 -26.51
C CYS A 370 -23.33 -8.90 -27.75
N GLU A 371 -23.77 -8.00 -28.63
CA GLU A 371 -24.60 -8.39 -29.79
C GLU A 371 -23.80 -9.24 -30.81
N ILE A 372 -22.47 -9.22 -30.73
CA ILE A 372 -21.58 -10.00 -31.61
C ILE A 372 -21.50 -11.47 -31.20
N CYS A 373 -21.29 -11.77 -29.91
CA CYS A 373 -21.06 -13.14 -29.44
C CYS A 373 -22.02 -13.59 -28.35
N GLN A 374 -23.08 -12.80 -28.10
CA GLN A 374 -24.13 -13.05 -27.12
C GLN A 374 -23.60 -13.20 -25.67
N TYR A 375 -22.40 -12.67 -25.41
CA TYR A 375 -21.84 -12.65 -24.06
C TYR A 375 -22.64 -11.71 -23.16
N ASP A 376 -23.29 -12.26 -22.14
CA ASP A 376 -24.07 -11.48 -21.16
C ASP A 376 -23.12 -10.75 -20.19
N PHE A 377 -23.01 -9.43 -20.34
CA PHE A 377 -22.28 -8.56 -19.43
C PHE A 377 -22.95 -8.49 -18.05
N GLY A 378 -24.29 -8.57 -18.02
CA GLY A 378 -25.11 -8.54 -16.82
C GLY A 378 -25.03 -9.84 -16.00
N GLU A 379 -24.77 -11.00 -16.60
CA GLU A 379 -24.54 -12.25 -15.85
C GLU A 379 -23.28 -12.16 -14.99
N GLN A 380 -22.20 -11.55 -15.51
CA GLN A 380 -20.98 -11.36 -14.70
C GLN A 380 -21.16 -10.31 -13.60
N GLU A 381 -21.85 -9.20 -13.88
CA GLU A 381 -22.19 -8.26 -12.81
C GLU A 381 -23.11 -8.89 -11.76
N ARG A 382 -24.07 -9.73 -12.18
CA ARG A 382 -24.93 -10.49 -11.26
C ARG A 382 -24.15 -11.53 -10.47
N LYS A 383 -23.24 -12.29 -11.07
CA LYS A 383 -22.34 -13.23 -10.37
C LYS A 383 -21.36 -12.51 -9.44
N ALA A 384 -20.86 -11.34 -9.82
CA ALA A 384 -19.99 -10.51 -8.98
C ALA A 384 -20.75 -9.84 -7.82
N LYS A 385 -22.03 -9.49 -8.02
CA LYS A 385 -22.94 -9.00 -6.97
C LYS A 385 -23.51 -10.13 -6.11
N ALA A 386 -23.63 -11.36 -6.64
CA ALA A 386 -24.12 -12.54 -5.94
C ALA A 386 -23.03 -13.28 -5.16
N ARG A 387 -21.75 -13.17 -5.57
CA ARG A 387 -20.59 -13.46 -4.71
C ARG A 387 -20.44 -12.35 -3.68
N ILE A 388 -21.32 -12.38 -2.68
CA ILE A 388 -21.05 -11.82 -1.35
C ILE A 388 -20.72 -13.00 -0.44
N ASP A 389 -19.94 -13.95 -0.94
CA ASP A 389 -19.32 -14.92 -0.05
C ASP A 389 -18.17 -14.18 0.62
N ALA A 390 -18.27 -14.02 1.93
CA ALA A 390 -17.27 -13.34 2.75
C ALA A 390 -15.92 -14.08 2.82
N VAL A 391 -15.77 -15.18 2.07
CA VAL A 391 -14.61 -16.06 2.08
C VAL A 391 -13.39 -15.33 1.53
N LEU A 392 -12.28 -15.43 2.25
CA LEU A 392 -11.03 -14.84 1.80
C LEU A 392 -10.30 -15.79 0.83
N GLU A 393 -9.82 -15.22 -0.28
CA GLU A 393 -8.98 -15.92 -1.25
C GLU A 393 -7.55 -15.37 -1.19
N GLU A 394 -6.56 -16.24 -1.42
CA GLU A 394 -5.16 -15.84 -1.48
C GLU A 394 -4.90 -15.01 -2.73
N ILE A 395 -4.46 -13.76 -2.55
CA ILE A 395 -4.13 -12.84 -3.63
C ILE A 395 -2.65 -12.94 -3.96
N ARG A 396 -2.36 -13.38 -5.19
CA ARG A 396 -0.98 -13.51 -5.69
C ARG A 396 -0.61 -12.34 -6.59
N GLN A 397 0.61 -11.81 -6.43
CA GLN A 397 1.11 -10.67 -7.23
C GLN A 397 1.09 -10.96 -8.74
N GLU A 398 1.38 -12.19 -9.16
CA GLU A 398 1.34 -12.54 -10.58
C GLU A 398 -0.07 -12.38 -11.16
N GLU A 399 -1.10 -12.79 -10.41
CA GLU A 399 -2.49 -12.65 -10.81
C GLU A 399 -2.91 -11.18 -10.88
N LEU A 400 -2.42 -10.34 -9.97
CA LEU A 400 -2.63 -8.89 -10.01
C LEU A 400 -1.98 -8.25 -11.23
N ASN A 401 -0.73 -8.60 -11.51
CA ASN A 401 -0.01 -8.12 -12.68
C ASN A 401 -0.76 -8.53 -13.95
N ASN A 402 -1.21 -9.77 -14.04
CA ASN A 402 -2.02 -10.26 -15.16
C ASN A 402 -3.36 -9.50 -15.26
N LYS A 403 -4.09 -9.29 -14.17
CA LYS A 403 -5.35 -8.50 -14.18
C LYS A 403 -5.12 -7.06 -14.64
N ARG A 404 -4.07 -6.40 -14.14
CA ARG A 404 -3.71 -5.03 -14.53
C ARG A 404 -3.27 -4.93 -15.98
N LEU A 405 -2.42 -5.84 -16.46
CA LEU A 405 -2.05 -5.86 -17.88
C LEU A 405 -3.26 -6.17 -18.77
N ALA A 406 -4.13 -7.09 -18.37
CA ALA A 406 -5.32 -7.45 -19.14
C ALA A 406 -6.31 -6.28 -19.32
N SER A 407 -6.34 -5.32 -18.38
CA SER A 407 -7.17 -4.12 -18.50
C SER A 407 -6.58 -3.04 -19.40
N HIS A 408 -5.32 -3.15 -19.83
CA HIS A 408 -4.75 -2.20 -20.78
C HIS A 408 -5.34 -2.42 -22.17
N ARG A 409 -5.55 -1.31 -22.89
CA ARG A 409 -5.86 -1.35 -24.31
C ARG A 409 -4.59 -1.65 -25.08
N TYR A 410 -4.73 -2.35 -26.20
CA TYR A 410 -3.65 -2.42 -27.17
C TYR A 410 -3.33 -1.01 -27.71
N GLY A 411 -2.07 -0.76 -28.01
CA GLY A 411 -1.54 0.51 -28.50
C GLY A 411 -0.53 0.32 -29.62
N SER A 412 0.41 1.26 -29.75
CA SER A 412 1.43 1.22 -30.80
C SER A 412 2.60 0.28 -30.54
N ASP A 413 2.88 -0.06 -29.27
CA ASP A 413 3.99 -0.94 -28.88
C ASP A 413 3.59 -2.42 -29.03
N PRO A 414 4.16 -3.15 -30.00
CA PRO A 414 3.79 -4.54 -30.28
C PRO A 414 4.21 -5.54 -29.20
N GLU A 415 5.34 -5.31 -28.53
CA GLU A 415 5.77 -6.16 -27.42
C GLU A 415 4.85 -6.02 -26.23
N MET A 416 4.44 -4.79 -25.92
CA MET A 416 3.44 -4.53 -24.88
C MET A 416 2.11 -5.17 -25.26
N ASN A 417 1.67 -5.06 -26.51
CA ASN A 417 0.44 -5.70 -26.97
C ASN A 417 0.48 -7.22 -26.79
N TRP A 418 1.63 -7.87 -27.05
CA TRP A 418 1.78 -9.29 -26.78
C TRP A 418 1.67 -9.64 -25.30
N LYS A 419 2.28 -8.83 -24.41
CA LYS A 419 2.15 -8.98 -22.96
C LYS A 419 0.68 -8.83 -22.51
N ILE A 420 -0.05 -7.84 -23.04
CA ILE A 420 -1.48 -7.63 -22.80
C ILE A 420 -2.30 -8.84 -23.27
N ALA A 421 -2.03 -9.38 -24.45
CA ALA A 421 -2.76 -10.51 -25.00
C ALA A 421 -2.61 -11.78 -24.13
N LYS A 422 -1.37 -12.06 -23.67
CA LYS A 422 -1.09 -13.16 -22.73
C LYS A 422 -1.84 -12.96 -21.41
N ALA A 423 -1.81 -11.75 -20.87
CA ALA A 423 -2.53 -11.40 -19.65
C ALA A 423 -4.05 -11.56 -19.80
N LYS A 424 -4.65 -11.06 -20.90
CA LYS A 424 -6.07 -11.23 -21.23
C LYS A 424 -6.47 -12.71 -21.31
N THR A 425 -5.63 -13.56 -21.88
CA THR A 425 -5.89 -15.02 -21.93
C THR A 425 -5.82 -15.67 -20.55
N LYS A 426 -4.78 -15.37 -19.75
CA LYS A 426 -4.64 -15.89 -18.39
C LYS A 426 -5.85 -15.50 -17.52
N VAL A 427 -6.28 -14.24 -17.58
CA VAL A 427 -7.39 -13.72 -16.79
C VAL A 427 -8.75 -14.29 -17.23
N ALA A 428 -8.97 -14.45 -18.54
CA ALA A 428 -10.22 -15.00 -19.04
C ALA A 428 -10.36 -16.51 -18.79
N GLY A 429 -9.24 -17.21 -18.51
CA GLY A 429 -9.20 -18.68 -18.41
C GLY A 429 -9.53 -19.40 -19.72
N LYS A 430 -9.64 -18.67 -20.84
CA LYS A 430 -10.03 -19.23 -22.16
C LYS A 430 -9.46 -18.42 -23.32
N GLY A 431 -9.38 -19.07 -24.48
CA GLY A 431 -8.87 -18.50 -25.73
C GLY A 431 -7.34 -18.56 -25.82
N ARG A 432 -6.79 -18.17 -26.98
CA ARG A 432 -5.34 -18.18 -27.24
C ARG A 432 -4.82 -16.75 -27.42
N ALA A 433 -3.72 -16.42 -26.77
CA ALA A 433 -3.15 -15.07 -26.77
C ALA A 433 -2.85 -14.58 -28.19
N LEU A 434 -2.29 -15.45 -29.04
CA LEU A 434 -1.97 -15.15 -30.44
C LEU A 434 -3.20 -14.68 -31.22
N TYR A 435 -4.34 -15.36 -31.04
CA TYR A 435 -5.58 -15.03 -31.73
C TYR A 435 -6.16 -13.70 -31.24
N LYS A 436 -6.09 -13.42 -29.92
CA LYS A 436 -6.49 -12.14 -29.35
C LYS A 436 -5.63 -10.97 -29.85
N LEU A 437 -4.33 -11.19 -30.05
CA LEU A 437 -3.41 -10.20 -30.60
C LEU A 437 -3.71 -9.93 -32.08
N LEU A 438 -3.84 -11.00 -32.88
CA LEU A 438 -4.14 -10.89 -34.31
C LEU A 438 -5.48 -10.23 -34.56
N PHE A 439 -6.49 -10.48 -33.73
CA PHE A 439 -7.80 -9.83 -33.86
C PHE A 439 -7.68 -8.29 -33.83
N PHE A 440 -6.79 -7.73 -33.01
CA PHE A 440 -6.53 -6.30 -32.93
C PHE A 440 -5.84 -5.74 -34.17
N TYR A 441 -4.75 -6.39 -34.62
CA TYR A 441 -3.98 -5.92 -35.79
C TYR A 441 -4.74 -6.07 -37.11
N VAL A 442 -5.57 -7.11 -37.23
CA VAL A 442 -6.48 -7.26 -38.39
C VAL A 442 -7.62 -6.23 -38.33
N ASP A 443 -7.90 -5.59 -37.18
CA ASP A 443 -8.98 -4.59 -37.03
C ASP A 443 -8.54 -3.17 -37.33
N ASN A 444 -7.33 -2.83 -36.88
CA ASN A 444 -6.88 -1.46 -36.85
C ASN A 444 -5.83 -1.25 -37.94
N GLN A 445 -6.29 -0.80 -39.11
CA GLN A 445 -5.41 -0.41 -40.22
C GLN A 445 -4.40 0.71 -39.85
N ASN A 446 -4.66 1.42 -38.75
CA ASN A 446 -3.79 2.46 -38.21
C ASN A 446 -2.53 1.93 -37.51
N TYR A 447 -2.44 0.62 -37.23
CA TYR A 447 -1.27 -0.01 -36.63
C TYR A 447 -0.69 -1.03 -37.60
N GLN A 448 0.14 -0.56 -38.54
CA GLN A 448 0.84 -1.42 -39.49
C GLN A 448 2.05 -2.07 -38.84
N ILE A 449 2.08 -3.40 -38.84
CA ILE A 449 3.20 -4.23 -38.39
C ILE A 449 3.33 -5.42 -39.35
N SER A 450 4.55 -5.83 -39.66
CA SER A 450 4.77 -6.98 -40.53
C SER A 450 4.49 -8.31 -39.82
N ASP A 451 4.12 -9.31 -40.62
CA ASP A 451 3.88 -10.67 -40.13
C ASP A 451 5.14 -11.28 -39.52
N GLU A 452 6.30 -11.03 -40.13
CA GLU A 452 7.61 -11.45 -39.64
C GLU A 452 7.89 -10.90 -38.24
N GLU A 453 7.55 -9.64 -38.00
CA GLU A 453 7.77 -9.00 -36.71
C GLU A 453 6.82 -9.56 -35.64
N LEU A 454 5.55 -9.79 -35.97
CA LEU A 454 4.62 -10.44 -35.06
C LEU A 454 5.02 -11.89 -34.75
N ILE A 455 5.53 -12.64 -35.73
CA ILE A 455 6.08 -13.98 -35.53
C ILE A 455 7.25 -13.93 -34.54
N ARG A 456 8.19 -12.98 -34.72
CA ARG A 456 9.32 -12.77 -33.82
C ARG A 456 8.89 -12.47 -32.38
N ILE A 457 7.98 -11.51 -32.20
CA ILE A 457 7.50 -11.07 -30.87
C ILE A 457 6.74 -12.20 -30.15
N THR A 458 5.91 -12.93 -30.90
CA THR A 458 5.06 -13.97 -30.32
C THR A 458 5.79 -15.29 -30.09
N GLY A 459 6.87 -15.54 -30.83
CA GLY A 459 7.56 -16.83 -30.87
C GLY A 459 6.74 -17.95 -31.51
N ALA A 460 5.66 -17.60 -32.24
CA ALA A 460 4.83 -18.58 -32.93
C ALA A 460 5.57 -19.16 -34.15
N SER A 461 5.38 -20.44 -34.46
CA SER A 461 5.88 -20.97 -35.74
C SER A 461 5.13 -20.31 -36.92
N PRO A 462 5.77 -20.12 -38.09
CA PRO A 462 5.11 -19.52 -39.26
C PRO A 462 3.80 -20.22 -39.64
N GLN A 463 3.77 -21.56 -39.53
CA GLN A 463 2.57 -22.36 -39.78
C GLN A 463 1.43 -22.07 -38.78
N ASN A 464 1.74 -22.04 -37.48
CA ASN A 464 0.74 -21.73 -36.45
C ASN A 464 0.23 -20.29 -36.55
N TYR A 465 1.11 -19.36 -36.91
CA TYR A 465 0.75 -17.97 -37.17
C TYR A 465 -0.23 -17.86 -38.34
N ARG A 466 0.08 -18.49 -39.48
CA ARG A 466 -0.77 -18.48 -40.68
C ARG A 466 -2.17 -19.01 -40.39
N ILE A 467 -2.27 -20.17 -39.73
CA ILE A 467 -3.55 -20.77 -39.32
C ILE A 467 -4.34 -19.82 -38.41
N ALA A 468 -3.69 -19.18 -37.44
CA ALA A 468 -4.35 -18.26 -36.53
C ALA A 468 -4.87 -17.01 -37.26
N ARG A 469 -4.09 -16.47 -38.20
CA ARG A 469 -4.45 -15.30 -38.99
C ARG A 469 -5.62 -15.56 -39.93
N GLU A 470 -5.57 -16.64 -40.71
CA GLU A 470 -6.68 -17.05 -41.59
C GLU A 470 -7.98 -17.26 -40.81
N TRP A 471 -7.89 -17.87 -39.62
CA TRP A 471 -9.05 -18.03 -38.75
C TRP A 471 -9.63 -16.68 -38.32
N VAL A 472 -8.78 -15.75 -37.86
CA VAL A 472 -9.21 -14.41 -37.42
C VAL A 472 -9.88 -13.64 -38.57
N GLU A 473 -9.26 -13.65 -39.75
CA GLU A 473 -9.80 -13.00 -40.96
C GLU A 473 -11.16 -13.60 -41.36
N LYS A 474 -11.30 -14.94 -41.30
CA LYS A 474 -12.57 -15.62 -41.56
C LYS A 474 -13.65 -15.26 -40.55
N GLN A 475 -13.32 -15.18 -39.26
CA GLN A 475 -14.29 -14.74 -38.25
C GLN A 475 -14.72 -13.30 -38.49
N LYS A 476 -13.83 -12.42 -38.95
CA LYS A 476 -14.20 -11.04 -39.27
C LYS A 476 -15.10 -10.90 -40.49
N ARG A 477 -14.83 -11.63 -41.57
CA ARG A 477 -15.71 -11.62 -42.76
C ARG A 477 -17.16 -11.99 -42.40
N LYS A 478 -17.36 -12.85 -41.39
CA LYS A 478 -18.69 -13.21 -40.85
C LYS A 478 -19.34 -12.10 -40.01
N ILE A 479 -18.55 -11.21 -39.42
CA ILE A 479 -19.02 -10.06 -38.64
C ILE A 479 -19.45 -8.93 -39.59
N THR A 480 -18.68 -8.67 -40.65
CA THR A 480 -18.97 -7.61 -41.63
C THR A 480 -20.18 -7.90 -42.52
N THR A 481 -20.58 -9.17 -42.66
CA THR A 481 -21.75 -9.59 -43.47
C THR A 481 -23.07 -9.65 -42.69
N ARG A 482 -23.06 -9.35 -41.39
CA ARG A 482 -24.26 -9.33 -40.53
C ARG A 482 -24.76 -7.92 -40.17
N TYR A 483 -24.01 -6.90 -40.54
CA TYR A 483 -24.44 -5.49 -40.57
C TYR A 483 -24.67 -5.11 -42.03
#